data_AF-A0A835G347-F1
#
_entry.id   AF-A0A835G347-F1
#
_cell.length_a   1.000
_cell.length_b   1.000
_cell.length_c   1.000
_cell.angle_alpha   90.00
_cell.angle_beta   90.00
_cell.angle_gamma   90.00
#
_symmetry.space_group_name_H-M   'P 1'
#
loop_
_entity.id
_entity.type
_entity.pdbx_description
1 polymer ?
#
loop_
_entity_poly.entity_id
_entity_poly.type
_entity_poly.pdbx_seq_one_letter_code
_entity_poly.pdbx_strand_id
1 'polypeptide(L)'
;VPAPERTALQKELLKESKQFSYKKLVELVAHYYQKPEREYQYLAIDLATVNVKRLSFDEMLGFKPFVIEKAWWDSVDSWHKQPLESTREALQALRRQGHLVTVATGRSRFMAQDIIMDLDFSNYVLCNGAAAFLDHEQYFQNLLDQDELHRFASEVEKREIGLAYVGLDDVKKNNHHRREQMAEAMRTINFEVPEYDTNFQKENDIYQALAFYDASLEGMFDHEFSSFRFIRWHAESVDIVPKGGSKAATLLNLADRVGIERENIITFGDGENDREMLREAGIGVAMGNALPHIQKEAKFVTDTNDNNGIWKALKELKAI
;
A
#
# COMPACT_ATOMS: atom_id res chain seq x y z
N VAL A 1 25.67 -11.09 19.92
CA VAL A 1 24.52 -11.34 20.82
C VAL A 1 23.39 -11.89 19.96
N PRO A 2 22.80 -13.05 20.28
CA PRO A 2 21.63 -13.58 19.58
C PRO A 2 20.51 -12.52 19.48
N ALA A 3 19.76 -12.52 18.38
CA ALA A 3 18.72 -11.50 18.13
C ALA A 3 17.73 -11.28 19.30
N PRO A 4 17.25 -12.32 20.02
CA PRO A 4 16.34 -12.13 21.15
C PRO A 4 16.97 -11.39 22.35
N GLU A 5 18.22 -11.68 22.66
CA GLU A 5 18.97 -11.02 23.74
C GLU A 5 19.30 -9.56 23.37
N ARG A 6 19.58 -9.30 22.10
CA ARG A 6 19.79 -7.94 21.57
C ARG A 6 18.53 -7.08 21.67
N THR A 7 17.36 -7.63 21.32
CA THR A 7 16.07 -6.94 21.44
C THR A 7 15.72 -6.63 22.89
N ALA A 8 16.03 -7.53 23.84
CA ALA A 8 15.81 -7.29 25.26
C ALA A 8 16.68 -6.13 25.78
N LEU A 9 17.97 -6.13 25.47
CA LEU A 9 18.92 -5.07 25.85
C LEU A 9 18.54 -3.71 25.24
N GLN A 10 18.08 -3.69 23.98
CA GLN A 10 17.58 -2.49 23.32
C GLN A 10 16.37 -1.91 24.05
N LYS A 11 15.40 -2.75 24.42
CA LYS A 11 14.19 -2.31 25.12
C LYS A 11 14.49 -1.70 26.50
N GLU A 12 15.44 -2.28 27.23
CA GLU A 12 15.90 -1.73 28.50
C GLU A 12 16.59 -0.37 28.33
N LEU A 13 17.49 -0.25 27.35
CA LEU A 13 18.16 1.00 27.04
C LEU A 13 17.18 2.12 26.66
N LEU A 14 16.17 1.81 25.84
CA LEU A 14 15.13 2.77 25.46
C LEU A 14 14.30 3.23 26.67
N LYS A 15 14.02 2.32 27.60
CA LYS A 15 13.30 2.66 28.84
C LYS A 15 14.14 3.57 29.73
N GLU A 16 15.42 3.26 29.92
CA GLU A 16 16.35 4.07 30.72
C GLU A 16 16.60 5.46 30.12
N SER A 17 16.64 5.54 28.79
CA SER A 17 16.93 6.78 28.06
C SER A 17 15.97 7.93 28.38
N LYS A 18 14.74 7.62 28.81
CA LYS A 18 13.73 8.58 29.25
C LYS A 18 14.17 9.43 30.45
N GLN A 19 15.13 8.92 31.23
CA GLN A 19 15.70 9.61 32.39
C GLN A 19 17.05 10.28 32.09
N PHE A 20 17.59 10.12 30.87
CA PHE A 20 18.89 10.70 30.54
C PHE A 20 18.81 12.21 30.36
N SER A 21 19.86 12.92 30.75
CA SER A 21 19.99 14.34 30.39
C SER A 21 20.02 14.50 28.87
N TYR A 22 19.58 15.65 28.38
CA TYR A 22 19.62 15.97 26.94
C TYR A 22 21.03 15.76 26.36
N LYS A 23 22.07 16.25 27.05
CA LYS A 23 23.48 16.06 26.64
C LYS A 23 23.84 14.57 26.49
N LYS A 24 23.51 13.75 27.49
CA LYS A 24 23.78 12.30 27.46
C LYS A 24 23.01 11.62 26.33
N LEU A 25 21.77 12.04 26.09
CA LEU A 25 20.94 11.51 25.01
C LEU A 25 21.55 11.84 23.64
N VAL A 26 21.97 13.08 23.40
CA VAL A 26 22.60 13.49 22.12
C VAL A 26 23.92 12.74 21.91
N GLU A 27 24.77 12.62 22.92
CA GLU A 27 26.02 11.86 22.83
C GLU A 27 25.77 10.39 22.46
N LEU A 28 24.74 9.78 23.06
CA LEU A 28 24.38 8.40 22.81
C LEU A 28 23.78 8.19 21.42
N VAL A 29 22.89 9.09 20.99
CA VAL A 29 22.33 9.10 19.64
C VAL A 29 23.45 9.26 18.62
N ALA A 30 24.36 10.22 18.81
CA ALA A 30 25.51 10.42 17.92
C ALA A 30 26.41 9.18 17.85
N HIS A 31 26.68 8.55 19.00
CA HIS A 31 27.52 7.36 19.07
C HIS A 31 26.95 6.20 18.23
N TYR A 32 25.66 5.92 18.37
CA TYR A 32 25.01 4.83 17.64
C TYR A 32 24.75 5.19 16.18
N TYR A 33 24.45 6.44 15.88
CA TYR A 33 24.20 6.91 14.52
C TYR A 33 25.46 6.83 13.63
N GLN A 34 26.65 6.95 14.22
CA GLN A 34 27.94 6.81 13.52
C GLN A 34 28.39 5.36 13.29
N LYS A 35 27.65 4.36 13.78
CA LYS A 35 28.01 2.95 13.58
C LYS A 35 27.70 2.51 12.14
N PRO A 36 28.53 1.62 11.56
CA PRO A 36 28.35 1.19 10.17
C PRO A 36 27.14 0.27 9.98
N GLU A 37 26.74 -0.51 10.99
CA GLU A 37 25.59 -1.40 10.90
C GLU A 37 24.26 -0.67 11.12
N ARG A 38 23.28 -0.90 10.23
CA ARG A 38 21.97 -0.23 10.24
C ARG A 38 21.18 -0.39 11.54
N GLU A 39 21.30 -1.53 12.22
CA GLU A 39 20.61 -1.79 13.48
C GLU A 39 20.96 -0.76 14.58
N TYR A 40 22.19 -0.24 14.58
CA TYR A 40 22.59 0.81 15.52
C TYR A 40 22.02 2.18 15.14
N GLN A 41 21.85 2.46 13.85
CA GLN A 41 21.22 3.68 13.38
C GLN A 41 19.72 3.69 13.76
N TYR A 42 19.04 2.55 13.67
CA TYR A 42 17.67 2.39 14.17
C TYR A 42 17.57 2.63 15.68
N LEU A 43 18.51 2.08 16.46
CA LEU A 43 18.57 2.34 17.90
C LEU A 43 18.78 3.83 18.21
N ALA A 44 19.64 4.53 17.46
CA ALA A 44 19.84 5.97 17.63
C ALA A 44 18.54 6.76 17.40
N ILE A 45 17.72 6.33 16.44
CA ILE A 45 16.44 6.98 16.11
C ILE A 45 15.38 6.64 17.13
N ASP A 46 15.28 5.40 17.59
CA ASP A 46 14.38 5.00 18.67
C ASP A 46 14.69 5.80 19.95
N LEU A 47 15.97 6.01 20.25
CA LEU A 47 16.43 6.83 21.36
C LEU A 47 15.96 8.29 21.21
N ALA A 48 16.09 8.89 20.03
CA ALA A 48 15.58 10.25 19.80
C ALA A 48 14.04 10.30 19.89
N THR A 49 13.35 9.37 19.21
CA THR A 49 11.90 9.32 19.07
C THR A 49 11.18 9.10 20.40
N VAL A 50 11.65 8.15 21.22
CA VAL A 50 11.03 7.85 22.51
C VAL A 50 11.17 9.01 23.51
N ASN A 51 12.14 9.89 23.29
CA ASN A 51 12.41 11.06 24.11
C ASN A 51 11.84 12.35 23.53
N VAL A 52 11.38 12.38 22.27
CA VAL A 52 10.97 13.62 21.58
C VAL A 52 9.92 14.41 22.37
N LYS A 53 8.95 13.73 22.99
CA LYS A 53 7.85 14.37 23.73
C LYS A 53 8.28 15.12 25.00
N ARG A 54 9.47 14.85 25.53
CA ARG A 54 9.99 15.51 26.75
C ARG A 54 11.02 16.60 26.46
N LEU A 55 11.34 16.83 25.20
CA LEU A 55 12.32 17.83 24.78
C LEU A 55 11.61 19.14 24.45
N SER A 56 12.28 20.26 24.71
CA SER A 56 11.91 21.56 24.14
C SER A 56 12.17 21.59 22.63
N PHE A 57 11.57 22.56 21.93
CA PHE A 57 11.81 22.74 20.50
C PHE A 57 13.29 22.98 20.17
N ASP A 58 14.02 23.74 20.99
CA ASP A 58 15.45 24.00 20.80
C ASP A 58 16.29 22.72 21.00
N GLU A 59 15.93 21.87 21.95
CA GLU A 59 16.56 20.57 22.15
C GLU A 59 16.23 19.60 21.00
N MET A 60 15.01 19.65 20.46
CA MET A 60 14.67 18.88 19.26
C MET A 60 15.51 19.29 18.05
N LEU A 61 15.75 20.59 17.86
CA LEU A 61 16.64 21.11 16.80
C LEU A 61 18.08 20.62 16.96
N GLY A 62 18.51 20.27 18.17
CA GLY A 62 19.80 19.63 18.41
C GLY A 62 19.98 18.28 17.74
N PHE A 63 18.89 17.61 17.34
CA PHE A 63 18.93 16.37 16.58
C PHE A 63 18.97 16.58 15.06
N LYS A 64 18.84 17.83 14.58
CA LYS A 64 18.89 18.18 13.15
C LYS A 64 20.10 17.60 12.40
N PRO A 65 21.32 17.52 12.96
CA PRO A 65 22.45 16.90 12.27
C PRO A 65 22.29 15.40 11.99
N PHE A 66 21.42 14.72 12.74
CA PHE A 66 21.05 13.31 12.51
C PHE A 66 19.84 13.17 11.57
N VAL A 67 19.12 14.27 11.33
CA VAL A 67 18.13 14.39 10.25
C VAL A 67 18.87 14.78 8.98
N ILE A 68 19.59 13.82 8.42
CA ILE A 68 20.33 14.05 7.17
C ILE A 68 19.32 13.98 6.02
N GLU A 69 19.19 15.06 5.25
CA GLU A 69 18.76 14.97 3.84
C GLU A 69 19.86 14.20 3.10
N LYS A 70 19.82 12.87 3.14
CA LYS A 70 20.59 12.06 2.21
C LYS A 70 19.83 12.00 0.90
N ALA A 71 20.55 11.82 -0.20
CA ALA A 71 19.94 11.44 -1.46
C ALA A 71 19.01 10.22 -1.23
N TRP A 72 17.91 10.19 -1.99
CA TRP A 72 16.69 9.37 -1.84
C TRP A 72 16.84 7.87 -1.52
N TRP A 73 18.05 7.31 -1.47
CA TRP A 73 18.33 5.92 -1.11
C TRP A 73 18.82 5.72 0.34
N ASP A 74 18.88 6.76 1.17
CA ASP A 74 19.43 6.64 2.53
C ASP A 74 18.68 7.52 3.57
N SER A 75 17.34 7.55 3.48
CA SER A 75 16.49 8.16 4.49
C SER A 75 16.05 7.12 5.53
N VAL A 76 16.35 7.40 6.79
CA VAL A 76 16.03 6.49 7.89
C VAL A 76 14.61 6.77 8.38
N ASP A 77 13.71 5.90 7.91
CA ASP A 77 12.44 5.42 8.49
C ASP A 77 11.39 6.42 8.98
N SER A 78 10.63 6.87 8.00
CA SER A 78 9.22 6.41 7.87
C SER A 78 8.79 6.18 6.40
N TRP A 79 9.73 6.22 5.44
CA TRP A 79 9.44 6.63 4.05
C TRP A 79 9.81 5.60 2.96
N HIS A 80 10.26 4.40 3.29
CA HIS A 80 10.40 3.32 2.32
C HIS A 80 9.60 2.09 2.75
N LYS A 81 8.34 2.02 2.31
CA LYS A 81 7.57 0.76 2.25
C LYS A 81 8.16 -0.15 1.15
N GLN A 82 9.42 -0.56 1.31
CA GLN A 82 10.08 -1.44 0.37
C GLN A 82 9.70 -2.91 0.66
N PRO A 83 9.60 -3.74 -0.39
CA PRO A 83 9.46 -5.18 -0.22
C PRO A 83 10.61 -5.76 0.60
N LEU A 84 10.31 -6.62 1.57
CA LEU A 84 11.31 -7.38 2.32
C LEU A 84 12.18 -8.22 1.37
N GLU A 85 13.45 -8.42 1.74
CA GLU A 85 14.35 -9.28 0.97
C GLU A 85 13.80 -10.70 0.82
N SER A 86 13.20 -11.25 1.87
CA SER A 86 12.53 -12.56 1.82
C SER A 86 11.37 -12.60 0.81
N THR A 87 10.65 -11.49 0.62
CA THR A 87 9.63 -11.39 -0.43
C THR A 87 10.29 -11.42 -1.80
N ARG A 88 11.38 -10.67 -2.01
CA ARG A 88 12.13 -10.69 -3.29
C ARG A 88 12.64 -12.09 -3.62
N GLU A 89 13.27 -12.75 -2.65
CA GLU A 89 13.78 -14.11 -2.79
C GLU A 89 12.64 -15.11 -3.11
N ALA A 90 11.48 -14.97 -2.45
CA ALA A 90 10.31 -15.79 -2.74
C ALA A 90 9.81 -15.62 -4.18
N LEU A 91 9.64 -14.37 -4.65
CA LEU A 91 9.18 -14.11 -6.02
C LEU A 91 10.18 -14.65 -7.06
N GLN A 92 11.48 -14.49 -6.82
CA GLN A 92 12.52 -15.06 -7.68
C GLN A 92 12.51 -16.59 -7.67
N ALA A 93 12.32 -17.21 -6.50
CA ALA A 93 12.21 -18.67 -6.39
C ALA A 93 11.00 -19.20 -7.18
N LEU A 94 9.85 -18.53 -7.07
CA LEU A 94 8.65 -18.88 -7.84
C LEU A 94 8.89 -18.79 -9.35
N ARG A 95 9.49 -17.69 -9.83
CA ARG A 95 9.83 -17.52 -11.25
C ARG A 95 10.77 -18.62 -11.75
N ARG A 96 11.80 -18.98 -10.97
CA ARG A 96 12.75 -20.07 -11.34
C ARG A 96 12.08 -21.44 -11.45
N GLN A 97 10.97 -21.66 -10.73
CA GLN A 97 10.18 -22.88 -10.81
C GLN A 97 9.13 -22.85 -11.93
N GLY A 98 9.04 -21.75 -12.69
CA GLY A 98 8.09 -21.60 -13.80
C GLY A 98 6.71 -21.08 -13.41
N HIS A 99 6.54 -20.60 -12.16
CA HIS A 99 5.27 -19.98 -11.76
C HIS A 99 5.10 -18.62 -12.41
N LEU A 100 3.87 -18.32 -12.86
CA LEU A 100 3.48 -16.96 -13.22
C LEU A 100 3.30 -16.16 -11.95
N VAL A 101 4.03 -15.05 -11.82
CA VAL A 101 3.93 -14.14 -10.69
C VAL A 101 3.34 -12.81 -11.17
N THR A 102 2.28 -12.34 -10.51
CA THR A 102 1.58 -11.10 -10.84
C THR A 102 1.31 -10.29 -9.57
N VAL A 103 1.19 -8.96 -9.72
CA VAL A 103 0.68 -8.08 -8.67
C VAL A 103 -0.79 -7.73 -8.95
N ALA A 104 -1.63 -7.67 -7.91
CA ALA A 104 -3.01 -7.21 -8.00
C ALA A 104 -3.26 -6.07 -7.00
N THR A 105 -3.51 -4.86 -7.48
CA THR A 105 -3.52 -3.65 -6.63
C THR A 105 -4.63 -2.67 -6.99
N GLY A 106 -5.04 -1.84 -6.03
CA GLY A 106 -5.93 -0.70 -6.26
C GLY A 106 -5.24 0.48 -6.96
N ARG A 107 -3.90 0.46 -7.01
CA ARG A 107 -3.10 1.50 -7.65
C ARG A 107 -3.17 1.42 -9.17
N SER A 108 -3.04 2.58 -9.83
CA SER A 108 -2.78 2.66 -11.27
C SER A 108 -1.33 2.32 -11.61
N ARG A 109 -0.99 2.27 -12.90
CA ARG A 109 0.39 2.03 -13.35
C ARG A 109 1.30 3.14 -12.83
N PHE A 110 0.85 4.39 -12.91
CA PHE A 110 1.57 5.55 -12.39
C PHE A 110 1.97 5.40 -10.91
N MET A 111 1.04 4.92 -10.07
CA MET A 111 1.26 4.75 -8.64
C MET A 111 2.02 3.46 -8.27
N ALA A 112 2.04 2.47 -9.16
CA ALA A 112 2.61 1.15 -8.90
C ALA A 112 3.95 0.91 -9.64
N GLN A 113 4.34 1.80 -10.57
CA GLN A 113 5.47 1.61 -11.48
C GLN A 113 6.76 1.22 -10.76
N ASP A 114 7.08 1.86 -9.63
CA ASP A 114 8.30 1.61 -8.90
C ASP A 114 8.35 0.17 -8.40
N ILE A 115 7.23 -0.34 -7.85
CA ILE A 115 7.11 -1.72 -7.37
C ILE A 115 7.10 -2.71 -8.52
N ILE A 116 6.42 -2.39 -9.62
CA ILE A 116 6.38 -3.23 -10.83
C ILE A 116 7.80 -3.44 -11.38
N MET A 117 8.59 -2.36 -11.46
CA MET A 117 9.97 -2.41 -11.94
C MET A 117 10.90 -3.07 -10.92
N ASP A 118 10.83 -2.67 -9.65
CA ASP A 118 11.71 -3.14 -8.57
C ASP A 118 11.56 -4.64 -8.27
N LEU A 119 10.33 -5.18 -8.41
CA LEU A 119 10.04 -6.60 -8.22
C LEU A 119 9.98 -7.39 -9.52
N ASP A 120 10.28 -6.78 -10.67
CA ASP A 120 10.36 -7.41 -11.99
C ASP A 120 9.03 -8.10 -12.40
N PHE A 121 7.91 -7.41 -12.23
CA PHE A 121 6.61 -7.89 -12.66
C PHE A 121 6.38 -7.58 -14.14
N SER A 122 6.22 -8.62 -14.95
CA SER A 122 5.76 -8.50 -16.35
C SER A 122 4.22 -8.50 -16.46
N ASN A 123 3.54 -9.04 -15.45
CA ASN A 123 2.08 -9.18 -15.40
C ASN A 123 1.53 -8.43 -14.21
N TYR A 124 0.41 -7.72 -14.41
CA TYR A 124 -0.18 -6.91 -13.35
C TYR A 124 -1.67 -6.66 -13.58
N VAL A 125 -2.41 -6.64 -12.48
CA VAL A 125 -3.81 -6.26 -12.36
C VAL A 125 -3.87 -4.97 -11.55
N LEU A 126 -4.40 -3.91 -12.14
CA LEU A 126 -4.36 -2.54 -11.61
C LEU A 126 -5.77 -2.00 -11.37
N CYS A 127 -5.86 -0.87 -10.66
CA CYS A 127 -7.11 -0.15 -10.40
C CYS A 127 -8.23 -1.08 -9.91
N ASN A 128 -7.91 -1.95 -8.93
CA ASN A 128 -8.81 -2.94 -8.34
C ASN A 128 -9.44 -3.92 -9.35
N GLY A 129 -8.74 -4.20 -10.45
CA GLY A 129 -9.19 -5.11 -11.50
C GLY A 129 -9.70 -4.41 -12.76
N ALA A 130 -9.75 -3.07 -12.80
CA ALA A 130 -10.17 -2.34 -13.98
C ALA A 130 -9.18 -2.43 -15.16
N ALA A 131 -7.93 -2.84 -14.93
CA ALA A 131 -6.97 -3.10 -16.02
C ALA A 131 -6.15 -4.36 -15.75
N ALA A 132 -5.78 -5.07 -16.81
CA ALA A 132 -4.81 -6.16 -16.74
C ALA A 132 -3.82 -6.17 -17.88
N PHE A 133 -2.61 -6.58 -17.54
CA PHE A 133 -1.46 -6.63 -18.43
C PHE A 133 -0.83 -8.02 -18.38
N LEU A 134 -0.45 -8.50 -19.56
CA LEU A 134 0.30 -9.72 -19.78
C LEU A 134 1.54 -9.34 -20.57
N ASP A 135 2.73 -9.63 -20.06
CA ASP A 135 4.01 -9.26 -20.68
C ASP A 135 4.12 -7.75 -21.01
N HIS A 136 3.67 -6.92 -20.06
CA HIS A 136 3.55 -5.46 -20.17
C HIS A 136 2.56 -4.94 -21.24
N GLU A 137 1.84 -5.83 -21.93
CA GLU A 137 0.78 -5.44 -22.87
C GLU A 137 -0.58 -5.45 -22.20
N GLN A 138 -1.31 -4.33 -22.31
CA GLN A 138 -2.66 -4.26 -21.79
C GLN A 138 -3.59 -5.09 -22.68
N TYR A 139 -4.27 -6.06 -22.08
CA TYR A 139 -5.24 -6.90 -22.81
C TYR A 139 -6.67 -6.78 -22.28
N PHE A 140 -6.83 -6.20 -21.08
CA PHE A 140 -8.13 -6.00 -20.45
C PHE A 140 -8.26 -4.57 -19.93
N GLN A 141 -9.44 -3.99 -20.13
CA GLN A 141 -9.84 -2.72 -19.55
C GLN A 141 -11.33 -2.74 -19.21
N ASN A 142 -11.67 -2.12 -18.08
CA ASN A 142 -13.03 -1.81 -17.67
C ASN A 142 -13.02 -0.36 -17.17
N LEU A 143 -13.77 0.51 -17.81
CA LEU A 143 -13.74 1.97 -17.56
C LEU A 143 -14.97 2.41 -16.80
N LEU A 144 -14.88 3.52 -16.08
CA LEU A 144 -16.05 4.14 -15.49
C LEU A 144 -16.95 4.70 -16.61
N ASP A 145 -18.26 4.49 -16.48
CA ASP A 145 -19.23 5.11 -17.36
C ASP A 145 -19.17 6.63 -17.23
N GLN A 146 -18.93 7.32 -18.35
CA GLN A 146 -18.67 8.76 -18.37
C GLN A 146 -19.90 9.59 -17.99
N ASP A 147 -21.09 9.16 -18.39
CA ASP A 147 -22.33 9.88 -18.08
C ASP A 147 -22.68 9.75 -16.60
N GLU A 148 -22.50 8.56 -16.03
CA GLU A 148 -22.68 8.32 -14.61
C GLU A 148 -21.58 8.98 -13.76
N LEU A 149 -20.34 9.02 -14.27
CA LEU A 149 -19.23 9.71 -13.59
C LEU A 149 -19.48 11.22 -13.53
N HIS A 150 -20.02 11.81 -14.60
CA HIS A 150 -20.39 13.23 -14.61
C HIS A 150 -21.52 13.54 -13.62
N ARG A 151 -22.53 12.66 -13.55
CA ARG A 151 -23.59 12.76 -12.52
C ARG A 151 -23.02 12.65 -11.12
N PHE A 152 -22.13 11.69 -10.88
CA PHE A 152 -21.50 11.47 -9.60
C PHE A 152 -20.67 12.68 -9.18
N ALA A 153 -19.85 13.21 -10.08
CA ALA A 153 -19.05 14.42 -9.88
C ALA A 153 -19.93 15.60 -9.44
N SER A 154 -21.11 15.75 -10.04
CA SER A 154 -22.07 16.79 -9.66
C SER A 154 -22.66 16.58 -8.26
N GLU A 155 -22.91 15.33 -7.85
CA GLU A 155 -23.43 15.03 -6.52
C GLU A 155 -22.40 15.22 -5.40
N VAL A 156 -21.15 14.81 -5.64
CA VAL A 156 -20.07 15.01 -4.65
C VAL A 156 -19.69 16.49 -4.53
N GLU A 157 -19.81 17.27 -5.61
CA GLU A 157 -19.58 18.71 -5.58
C GLU A 157 -20.59 19.44 -4.68
N LYS A 158 -21.89 19.10 -4.76
CA LYS A 158 -22.93 19.65 -3.88
C LYS A 158 -22.69 19.37 -2.40
N ARG A 159 -21.89 18.35 -2.10
CA ARG A 159 -21.60 17.86 -0.75
C ARG A 159 -20.20 18.23 -0.26
N GLU A 160 -19.46 19.02 -1.04
CA GLU A 160 -18.08 19.41 -0.74
C GLU A 160 -17.19 18.20 -0.45
N ILE A 161 -17.34 17.14 -1.26
CA ILE A 161 -16.51 15.94 -1.19
C ILE A 161 -15.39 16.08 -2.22
N GLY A 162 -14.16 15.80 -1.79
CA GLY A 162 -13.00 15.79 -2.68
C GLY A 162 -13.13 14.68 -3.71
N LEU A 163 -12.81 14.97 -4.98
CA LEU A 163 -12.83 13.98 -6.07
C LEU A 163 -11.53 14.01 -6.87
N ALA A 164 -10.98 12.84 -7.17
CA ALA A 164 -9.91 12.67 -8.14
C ALA A 164 -10.20 11.53 -9.11
N TYR A 165 -9.73 11.69 -10.35
CA TYR A 165 -9.83 10.69 -11.41
C TYR A 165 -8.48 10.02 -11.62
N VAL A 166 -8.54 8.71 -11.83
CA VAL A 166 -7.37 7.84 -11.98
C VAL A 166 -7.37 7.28 -13.39
N GLY A 167 -6.46 7.81 -14.22
CA GLY A 167 -6.05 7.14 -15.45
C GLY A 167 -4.99 6.08 -15.16
N LEU A 168 -4.48 5.41 -16.19
CA LEU A 168 -3.38 4.47 -16.02
C LEU A 168 -2.08 5.16 -15.60
N ASP A 169 -1.75 6.28 -16.25
CA ASP A 169 -0.45 6.95 -16.14
C ASP A 169 -0.49 8.34 -15.49
N ASP A 170 -1.67 8.80 -15.08
CA ASP A 170 -1.83 10.08 -14.42
C ASP A 170 -3.05 10.06 -13.50
N VAL A 171 -3.04 10.96 -12.52
CA VAL A 171 -4.10 11.12 -11.54
C VAL A 171 -4.31 12.62 -11.36
N LYS A 172 -5.55 13.08 -11.56
CA LYS A 172 -5.91 14.50 -11.44
C LYS A 172 -7.10 14.66 -10.51
N LYS A 173 -7.04 15.65 -9.62
CA LYS A 173 -8.18 16.03 -8.80
C LYS A 173 -9.14 16.91 -9.60
N ASN A 174 -10.43 16.62 -9.47
CA ASN A 174 -11.51 17.32 -10.17
C ASN A 174 -12.01 18.56 -9.42
N ASN A 175 -11.76 18.67 -8.12
CA ASN A 175 -12.15 19.82 -7.30
C ASN A 175 -11.11 20.14 -6.20
N HIS A 176 -11.43 21.11 -5.34
CA HIS A 176 -10.55 21.58 -4.27
C HIS A 176 -11.04 21.21 -2.86
N HIS A 177 -12.16 20.50 -2.77
CA HIS A 177 -12.77 20.11 -1.50
C HIS A 177 -11.92 19.09 -0.76
N ARG A 178 -11.97 19.14 0.58
CA ARG A 178 -11.33 18.17 1.48
C ARG A 178 -9.85 17.89 1.17
N ARG A 179 -9.09 18.94 0.84
CA ARG A 179 -7.67 18.84 0.49
C ARG A 179 -6.82 18.18 1.59
N GLU A 180 -7.14 18.43 2.86
CA GLU A 180 -6.39 17.86 3.99
C GLU A 180 -6.63 16.34 4.10
N GLN A 181 -7.88 15.90 4.03
CA GLN A 181 -8.27 14.48 4.01
C GLN A 181 -7.66 13.76 2.80
N MET A 182 -7.67 14.41 1.64
CA MET A 182 -6.98 13.93 0.44
C MET A 182 -5.48 13.79 0.68
N ALA A 183 -4.82 14.83 1.23
CA ALA A 183 -3.40 14.78 1.53
C ALA A 183 -3.04 13.71 2.57
N GLU A 184 -3.92 13.46 3.54
CA GLU A 184 -3.76 12.40 4.53
C GLU A 184 -3.83 11.03 3.86
N ALA A 185 -4.90 10.74 3.14
CA ALA A 185 -5.10 9.46 2.46
C ALA A 185 -3.97 9.16 1.46
N MET A 186 -3.65 10.11 0.58
CA MET A 186 -2.64 9.90 -0.48
C MET A 186 -1.23 9.67 0.11
N ARG A 187 -0.90 10.31 1.23
CA ARG A 187 0.39 10.12 1.90
C ARG A 187 0.57 8.70 2.42
N THR A 188 -0.51 8.01 2.84
CA THR A 188 -0.41 6.61 3.30
C THR A 188 0.02 5.64 2.20
N ILE A 189 -0.17 6.01 0.93
CA ILE A 189 0.30 5.28 -0.24
C ILE A 189 1.53 5.92 -0.91
N ASN A 190 2.20 6.85 -0.22
CA ASN A 190 3.37 7.59 -0.69
C ASN A 190 3.12 8.39 -1.98
N PHE A 191 1.95 9.03 -2.06
CA PHE A 191 1.56 9.85 -3.20
C PHE A 191 1.15 11.25 -2.72
N GLU A 192 1.47 12.27 -3.51
CA GLU A 192 1.12 13.66 -3.17
C GLU A 192 -0.35 13.97 -3.52
N VAL A 193 -0.81 15.16 -3.15
CA VAL A 193 -2.13 15.62 -3.60
C VAL A 193 -2.09 15.78 -5.13
N PRO A 194 -3.00 15.12 -5.88
CA PRO A 194 -3.02 15.21 -7.33
C PRO A 194 -3.15 16.65 -7.85
N GLU A 195 -2.62 16.91 -9.04
CA GLU A 195 -2.80 18.20 -9.71
C GLU A 195 -4.26 18.41 -10.11
N TYR A 196 -4.71 19.66 -10.14
CA TYR A 196 -6.08 20.01 -10.50
C TYR A 196 -6.27 20.05 -12.01
N ASP A 197 -7.21 19.27 -12.54
CA ASP A 197 -7.64 19.33 -13.93
C ASP A 197 -9.09 18.83 -14.07
N THR A 198 -9.97 19.69 -14.57
CA THR A 198 -11.39 19.39 -14.78
C THR A 198 -11.70 18.81 -16.16
N ASN A 199 -10.76 18.88 -17.11
CA ASN A 199 -10.90 18.30 -18.43
C ASN A 199 -10.31 16.91 -18.52
N PHE A 200 -9.51 16.49 -17.53
CA PHE A 200 -8.86 15.18 -17.51
C PHE A 200 -9.79 14.02 -17.89
N GLN A 201 -10.99 13.93 -17.28
CA GLN A 201 -11.95 12.86 -17.59
C GLN A 201 -12.54 12.88 -19.01
N LYS A 202 -12.51 14.04 -19.69
CA LYS A 202 -13.00 14.18 -21.07
C LYS A 202 -11.93 13.81 -22.09
N GLU A 203 -10.67 13.88 -21.69
CA GLU A 203 -9.50 13.70 -22.55
C GLU A 203 -8.83 12.33 -22.34
N ASN A 204 -9.20 11.62 -21.28
CA ASN A 204 -8.53 10.37 -20.86
C ASN A 204 -9.54 9.31 -20.43
N ASP A 205 -9.14 8.05 -20.62
CA ASP A 205 -9.85 6.90 -20.05
C ASP A 205 -9.71 6.88 -18.53
N ILE A 206 -10.85 6.78 -17.84
CA ILE A 206 -10.89 6.75 -16.38
C ILE A 206 -11.18 5.33 -15.90
N TYR A 207 -10.21 4.74 -15.22
CA TYR A 207 -10.28 3.37 -14.70
C TYR A 207 -10.88 3.30 -13.30
N GLN A 208 -10.69 4.37 -12.53
CA GLN A 208 -11.15 4.50 -11.14
C GLN A 208 -11.28 6.00 -10.80
N ALA A 209 -12.08 6.30 -9.78
CA ALA A 209 -12.07 7.61 -9.13
C ALA A 209 -11.85 7.44 -7.61
N LEU A 210 -11.37 8.49 -6.97
CA LEU A 210 -11.16 8.56 -5.53
C LEU A 210 -12.09 9.63 -4.97
N ALA A 211 -13.00 9.24 -4.09
CA ALA A 211 -13.81 10.18 -3.33
C ALA A 211 -13.34 10.23 -1.88
N PHE A 212 -13.14 11.44 -1.37
CA PHE A 212 -12.53 11.68 -0.07
C PHE A 212 -13.59 11.98 0.98
N TYR A 213 -14.09 10.96 1.66
CA TYR A 213 -15.07 11.08 2.74
C TYR A 213 -14.92 9.96 3.79
N ASP A 214 -15.38 10.25 5.00
CA ASP A 214 -15.35 9.32 6.15
C ASP A 214 -16.53 8.34 6.18
N ALA A 215 -16.52 7.40 7.14
CA ALA A 215 -17.53 6.35 7.24
C ALA A 215 -18.97 6.85 7.49
N SER A 216 -19.20 8.13 7.81
CA SER A 216 -20.56 8.69 7.98
C SER A 216 -21.37 8.73 6.68
N LEU A 217 -20.72 8.68 5.52
CA LEU A 217 -21.36 8.64 4.21
C LEU A 217 -21.28 7.25 3.55
N GLU A 218 -20.88 6.22 4.30
CA GLU A 218 -20.79 4.85 3.80
C GLU A 218 -22.15 4.38 3.26
N GLY A 219 -22.15 3.75 2.07
CA GLY A 219 -23.36 3.25 1.42
C GLY A 219 -24.30 4.32 0.85
N MET A 220 -24.00 5.61 1.02
CA MET A 220 -24.89 6.70 0.57
C MET A 220 -25.11 6.68 -0.95
N PHE A 221 -24.09 6.32 -1.71
CA PHE A 221 -24.09 6.40 -3.17
C PHE A 221 -24.47 5.08 -3.85
N ASP A 222 -24.45 3.96 -3.13
CA ASP A 222 -24.54 2.59 -3.68
C ASP A 222 -25.81 2.34 -4.50
N HIS A 223 -26.95 2.88 -4.06
CA HIS A 223 -28.22 2.68 -4.76
C HIS A 223 -28.36 3.57 -6.00
N GLU A 224 -27.96 4.84 -5.90
CA GLU A 224 -28.09 5.79 -7.01
C GLU A 224 -27.06 5.54 -8.11
N PHE A 225 -25.83 5.21 -7.72
CA PHE A 225 -24.68 4.99 -8.61
C PHE A 225 -24.37 3.51 -8.73
N SER A 226 -25.41 2.74 -9.10
CA SER A 226 -25.36 1.29 -9.06
C SER A 226 -24.50 0.65 -10.14
N SER A 227 -23.97 1.41 -11.11
CA SER A 227 -22.93 0.92 -12.03
C SER A 227 -21.52 1.05 -11.46
N PHE A 228 -21.37 1.68 -10.29
CA PHE A 228 -20.11 1.74 -9.56
C PHE A 228 -20.12 0.78 -8.38
N ARG A 229 -18.90 0.47 -7.91
CA ARG A 229 -18.66 -0.09 -6.59
C ARG A 229 -17.83 0.88 -5.79
N PHE A 230 -18.16 0.99 -4.51
CA PHE A 230 -17.48 1.82 -3.55
C PHE A 230 -16.66 0.93 -2.63
N ILE A 231 -15.33 1.12 -2.61
CA ILE A 231 -14.41 0.29 -1.82
C ILE A 231 -13.55 1.18 -0.94
N ARG A 232 -13.80 1.15 0.36
CA ARG A 232 -13.01 1.88 1.34
C ARG A 232 -11.65 1.21 1.56
N TRP A 233 -10.57 1.95 1.38
CA TRP A 233 -9.21 1.53 1.68
C TRP A 233 -8.51 2.43 2.71
N HIS A 234 -9.09 3.61 2.99
CA HIS A 234 -8.62 4.55 4.01
C HIS A 234 -9.80 5.11 4.81
N ALA A 235 -9.53 5.58 6.03
CA ALA A 235 -10.55 6.22 6.87
C ALA A 235 -11.25 7.39 6.15
N GLU A 236 -10.50 8.10 5.31
CA GLU A 236 -10.92 9.31 4.58
C GLU A 236 -11.06 9.13 3.06
N SER A 237 -10.96 7.91 2.52
CA SER A 237 -10.98 7.69 1.06
C SER A 237 -11.67 6.40 0.66
N VAL A 238 -12.41 6.51 -0.45
CA VAL A 238 -13.14 5.42 -1.09
C VAL A 238 -12.78 5.37 -2.58
N ASP A 239 -12.42 4.18 -3.04
CA ASP A 239 -12.24 3.88 -4.46
C ASP A 239 -13.60 3.67 -5.11
N ILE A 240 -13.81 4.33 -6.24
CA ILE A 240 -14.99 4.20 -7.08
C ILE A 240 -14.54 3.46 -8.33
N VAL A 241 -15.01 2.23 -8.47
CA VAL A 241 -14.58 1.33 -9.55
C VAL A 241 -15.77 0.87 -10.37
N PRO A 242 -15.58 0.54 -11.66
CA PRO A 242 -16.66 0.05 -12.49
C PRO A 242 -17.24 -1.26 -11.95
N LYS A 243 -18.55 -1.42 -12.07
CA LYS A 243 -19.20 -2.70 -11.77
C LYS A 243 -18.78 -3.77 -12.78
N GLY A 244 -18.81 -5.02 -12.32
CA GLY A 244 -18.35 -6.17 -13.12
C GLY A 244 -16.83 -6.37 -13.14
N GLY A 245 -16.06 -5.51 -12.44
CA GLY A 245 -14.63 -5.71 -12.19
C GLY A 245 -14.32 -5.98 -10.71
N SER A 246 -13.33 -6.82 -10.46
CA SER A 246 -12.65 -6.96 -9.17
C SER A 246 -11.25 -7.54 -9.38
N LYS A 247 -10.37 -7.41 -8.39
CA LYS A 247 -9.06 -8.08 -8.44
C LYS A 247 -9.21 -9.58 -8.71
N ALA A 248 -10.21 -10.21 -8.08
CA ALA A 248 -10.48 -11.64 -8.23
C ALA A 248 -10.93 -11.98 -9.65
N ALA A 249 -11.96 -11.31 -10.15
CA ALA A 249 -12.51 -11.57 -11.48
C ALA A 249 -11.44 -11.40 -12.57
N THR A 250 -10.66 -10.32 -12.49
CA THR A 250 -9.60 -10.01 -13.45
C THR A 250 -8.41 -10.96 -13.34
N LEU A 251 -8.05 -11.39 -12.12
CA LEU A 251 -7.01 -12.39 -11.90
C LEU A 251 -7.42 -13.78 -12.42
N LEU A 252 -8.69 -14.18 -12.23
CA LEU A 252 -9.22 -15.43 -12.77
C LEU A 252 -9.29 -15.39 -14.30
N ASN A 253 -9.63 -14.24 -14.88
CA ASN A 253 -9.56 -14.04 -16.33
C ASN A 253 -8.12 -14.13 -16.87
N LEU A 254 -7.15 -13.54 -16.15
CA LEU A 254 -5.73 -13.69 -16.48
C LEU A 254 -5.31 -15.16 -16.46
N ALA A 255 -5.68 -15.89 -15.40
CA ALA A 255 -5.35 -17.30 -15.24
C ALA A 255 -5.94 -18.16 -16.38
N ASP A 256 -7.21 -17.99 -16.71
CA ASP A 256 -7.88 -18.67 -17.83
C ASP A 256 -7.16 -18.40 -19.16
N ARG A 257 -6.80 -17.13 -19.42
CA ARG A 257 -6.08 -16.73 -20.63
C ARG A 257 -4.72 -17.42 -20.80
N VAL A 258 -4.03 -17.71 -19.70
CA VAL A 258 -2.73 -18.40 -19.72
C VAL A 258 -2.83 -19.91 -19.45
N GLY A 259 -4.05 -20.46 -19.34
CA GLY A 259 -4.29 -21.89 -19.11
C GLY A 259 -3.94 -22.36 -17.69
N ILE A 260 -4.04 -21.48 -16.69
CA ILE A 260 -3.86 -21.83 -15.27
C ILE A 260 -5.23 -22.10 -14.65
N GLU A 261 -5.46 -23.35 -14.26
CA GLU A 261 -6.64 -23.74 -13.50
C GLU A 261 -6.71 -23.02 -12.15
N ARG A 262 -7.94 -22.70 -11.73
CA ARG A 262 -8.21 -21.96 -10.49
C ARG A 262 -7.53 -22.58 -9.26
N GLU A 263 -7.51 -23.91 -9.17
CA GLU A 263 -6.92 -24.65 -8.05
C GLU A 263 -5.41 -24.45 -7.91
N ASN A 264 -4.74 -24.02 -8.99
CA ASN A 264 -3.29 -23.76 -9.04
C ASN A 264 -2.94 -22.29 -8.73
N ILE A 265 -3.91 -21.48 -8.29
CA ILE A 265 -3.72 -20.07 -7.98
C ILE A 265 -3.53 -19.90 -6.47
N ILE A 266 -2.44 -19.23 -6.08
CA ILE A 266 -2.20 -18.77 -4.70
C ILE A 266 -2.28 -17.24 -4.69
N THR A 267 -3.12 -16.66 -3.83
CA THR A 267 -3.25 -15.21 -3.67
C THR A 267 -2.89 -14.77 -2.26
N PHE A 268 -2.28 -13.59 -2.14
CA PHE A 268 -1.94 -12.95 -0.86
C PHE A 268 -2.67 -11.61 -0.75
N GLY A 269 -3.21 -11.29 0.43
CA GLY A 269 -3.93 -10.03 0.64
C GLY A 269 -4.20 -9.73 2.11
N ASP A 270 -4.57 -8.49 2.39
CA ASP A 270 -4.80 -7.98 3.74
C ASP A 270 -5.97 -6.98 3.86
N GLY A 271 -6.45 -6.44 2.74
CA GLY A 271 -7.50 -5.44 2.69
C GLY A 271 -8.88 -5.96 2.25
N GLU A 272 -9.89 -5.09 2.35
CA GLU A 272 -11.25 -5.35 1.85
C GLU A 272 -11.30 -5.64 0.36
N ASN A 273 -10.48 -4.94 -0.43
CA ASN A 273 -10.37 -5.15 -1.86
C ASN A 273 -9.71 -6.48 -2.25
N ASP A 274 -9.15 -7.22 -1.29
CA ASP A 274 -8.55 -8.54 -1.50
C ASP A 274 -9.50 -9.70 -1.16
N ARG A 275 -10.60 -9.40 -0.44
CA ARG A 275 -11.54 -10.38 0.09
C ARG A 275 -11.99 -11.41 -0.94
N GLU A 276 -12.40 -10.94 -2.12
CA GLU A 276 -12.88 -11.80 -3.20
C GLU A 276 -11.78 -12.74 -3.69
N MET A 277 -10.54 -12.27 -3.88
CA MET A 277 -9.47 -13.11 -4.42
C MET A 277 -8.99 -14.13 -3.40
N LEU A 278 -8.98 -13.76 -2.11
CA LEU A 278 -8.67 -14.68 -1.01
C LEU A 278 -9.67 -15.85 -0.93
N ARG A 279 -10.95 -15.56 -1.19
CA ARG A 279 -12.02 -16.56 -1.18
C ARG A 279 -12.04 -17.42 -2.45
N GLU A 280 -11.78 -16.79 -3.59
CA GLU A 280 -12.02 -17.41 -4.90
C GLU A 280 -10.80 -18.15 -5.45
N ALA A 281 -9.57 -17.80 -5.08
CA ALA A 281 -8.38 -18.53 -5.53
C ALA A 281 -8.35 -19.99 -5.02
N GLY A 282 -7.53 -20.81 -5.67
CA GLY A 282 -7.20 -22.16 -5.21
C GLY A 282 -6.73 -22.16 -3.76
N ILE A 283 -5.82 -21.25 -3.40
CA ILE A 283 -5.39 -20.98 -2.03
C ILE A 283 -5.29 -19.48 -1.79
N GLY A 284 -6.24 -18.90 -1.07
CA GLY A 284 -6.09 -17.55 -0.52
C GLY A 284 -5.35 -17.56 0.81
N VAL A 285 -4.37 -16.65 0.93
CA VAL A 285 -3.55 -16.42 2.11
C VAL A 285 -3.76 -15.00 2.63
N ALA A 286 -4.37 -14.86 3.79
CA ALA A 286 -4.46 -13.57 4.47
C ALA A 286 -3.16 -13.27 5.24
N MET A 287 -2.67 -12.04 5.16
CA MET A 287 -1.53 -11.60 5.97
C MET A 287 -1.90 -11.46 7.44
N GLY A 288 -0.96 -11.66 8.36
CA GLY A 288 -1.22 -11.61 9.80
C GLY A 288 -1.68 -10.23 10.32
N ASN A 289 -1.41 -9.16 9.56
CA ASN A 289 -1.86 -7.80 9.83
C ASN A 289 -3.26 -7.49 9.27
N ALA A 290 -3.88 -8.42 8.53
CA ALA A 290 -5.23 -8.25 8.00
C ALA A 290 -6.27 -8.21 9.13
N LEU A 291 -7.38 -7.51 8.91
CA LEU A 291 -8.48 -7.48 9.89
C LEU A 291 -9.11 -8.88 10.07
N PRO A 292 -9.65 -9.21 11.26
CA PRO A 292 -10.14 -10.56 11.54
C PRO A 292 -11.20 -11.09 10.56
N HIS A 293 -12.04 -10.23 9.99
CA HIS A 293 -13.02 -10.66 8.99
C HIS A 293 -12.41 -10.90 7.60
N ILE A 294 -11.30 -10.22 7.26
CA ILE A 294 -10.53 -10.53 6.04
C ILE A 294 -9.80 -11.87 6.20
N GLN A 295 -9.22 -12.13 7.38
CA GLN A 295 -8.55 -13.40 7.67
C GLN A 295 -9.50 -14.61 7.52
N LYS A 296 -10.79 -14.45 7.84
CA LYS A 296 -11.82 -15.50 7.72
C LYS A 296 -12.16 -15.87 6.27
N GLU A 297 -11.79 -15.03 5.31
CA GLU A 297 -12.12 -15.22 3.90
C GLU A 297 -11.01 -16.01 3.18
N ALA A 298 -9.85 -16.16 3.81
CA ALA A 298 -8.72 -16.94 3.33
C ALA A 298 -8.72 -18.38 3.86
N LYS A 299 -8.10 -19.30 3.11
CA LYS A 299 -7.89 -20.69 3.56
C LYS A 299 -6.74 -20.80 4.56
N PHE A 300 -5.83 -19.84 4.54
CA PHE A 300 -4.63 -19.82 5.34
C PHE A 300 -4.36 -18.39 5.83
N VAL A 301 -3.88 -18.24 7.06
CA VAL A 301 -3.41 -16.96 7.61
C VAL A 301 -1.93 -17.11 7.89
N THR A 302 -1.12 -16.22 7.31
CA THR A 302 0.32 -16.21 7.52
C THR A 302 0.74 -15.13 8.53
N ASP A 303 2.04 -14.97 8.73
CA ASP A 303 2.60 -13.90 9.53
C ASP A 303 2.37 -12.51 8.89
N THR A 304 2.78 -11.43 9.55
CA THR A 304 2.60 -10.07 9.02
C THR A 304 3.47 -9.80 7.80
N ASN A 305 3.11 -8.76 7.04
CA ASN A 305 3.93 -8.22 5.95
C ASN A 305 5.36 -7.87 6.40
N ASP A 306 5.55 -7.42 7.64
CA ASP A 306 6.86 -7.04 8.21
C ASP A 306 7.61 -8.21 8.84
N ASN A 307 7.00 -9.40 8.90
CA ASN A 307 7.59 -10.59 9.51
C ASN A 307 7.67 -11.77 8.52
N ASN A 308 8.05 -11.46 7.27
CA ASN A 308 8.29 -12.46 6.22
C ASN A 308 7.08 -13.35 5.92
N GLY A 309 5.85 -12.83 6.06
CA GLY A 309 4.61 -13.61 5.92
C GLY A 309 4.47 -14.32 4.57
N ILE A 310 4.82 -13.66 3.47
CA ILE A 310 4.79 -14.26 2.12
C ILE A 310 5.74 -15.47 2.04
N TRP A 311 6.99 -15.30 2.47
CA TRP A 311 7.98 -16.37 2.47
C TRP A 311 7.55 -17.57 3.32
N LYS A 312 7.06 -17.32 4.54
CA LYS A 312 6.61 -18.36 5.48
C LYS A 312 5.46 -19.17 4.89
N ALA A 313 4.46 -18.50 4.33
CA ALA A 313 3.33 -19.16 3.68
C ALA A 313 3.77 -20.02 2.51
N LEU A 314 4.61 -19.50 1.61
CA LEU A 314 5.08 -20.26 0.46
C LEU A 314 5.90 -21.49 0.87
N LYS A 315 6.70 -21.40 1.94
CA LYS A 315 7.41 -22.55 2.52
C LYS A 315 6.45 -23.60 3.07
N GLU A 316 5.43 -23.18 3.81
CA GLU A 316 4.43 -24.08 4.39
C GLU A 316 3.60 -24.79 3.32
N LEU A 317 3.21 -24.06 2.28
CA LEU A 317 2.52 -24.58 1.10
C LEU A 317 3.42 -25.40 0.17
N LYS A 318 4.73 -25.49 0.47
CA LYS A 318 5.75 -26.16 -0.36
C LYS A 318 5.80 -25.61 -1.79
N ALA A 319 5.53 -24.32 -1.95
CA ALA A 319 5.63 -23.61 -3.21
C ALA A 319 7.06 -23.08 -3.48
N ILE A 320 7.92 -23.00 -2.44
CA ILE A 320 9.34 -22.58 -2.55
C ILE A 320 10.30 -23.39 -1.69
#